data_AF-A0ABD7J2U4-F1
#
_entry.id   AF-A0ABD7J2U4-F1
#
_cell.length_a   1.000
_cell.length_b   1.000
_cell.length_c   1.000
_cell.angle_alpha   90.00
_cell.angle_beta   90.00
_cell.angle_gamma   90.00
#
_symmetry.space_group_name_H-M   'P 1'
#
loop_
_entity.id
_entity.type
_entity.pdbx_description
1 polymer ?
#
loop_
_entity_poly.entity_id
_entity_poly.type
_entity_poly.pdbx_seq_one_letter_code
_entity_poly.pdbx_strand_id
1 'polypeptide(L)'
;MEQKEFIKKIIPAFSQEYVERLLLLYPEAYKENPEAFPLANLKGLDIYLVKTDQRILTSNFFVILNLGTGIIHDVWELPNSYYSDFKHFSESHDFISFVLNKEFGIKNIYLVSNFVDNYLIGAWGDTSVEEYIDTQKEWLGYMAREKLLTDARKFIGHINLPSSYYAKDAFKYAYSDLDFEPIIKMVNDSDFEYAINESLAAYDHSLYLAATATAGTAMETLIKRILELENSPVSENETTELGELTGRLRKTEVINRRDKRRIMLAADFRNLASHANKGRVIRQDTKLIYQEIFNLALNYFEK
;
A
#
# COMPACT_ATOMS: atom_id res chain seq x y z
N MET A 1 13.02 -1.59 -28.66
CA MET A 1 11.61 -1.93 -28.97
C MET A 1 11.26 -3.30 -28.39
N GLU A 2 12.09 -4.31 -28.64
CA GLU A 2 11.99 -5.69 -28.14
C GLU A 2 11.95 -5.82 -26.60
N GLN A 3 12.76 -5.04 -25.86
CA GLN A 3 12.78 -5.08 -24.39
C GLN A 3 11.45 -4.61 -23.77
N LYS A 4 10.85 -3.53 -24.28
CA LYS A 4 9.56 -3.03 -23.76
C LYS A 4 8.44 -4.04 -24.02
N GLU A 5 8.49 -4.74 -25.15
CA GLU A 5 7.55 -5.80 -25.49
C GLU A 5 7.73 -7.04 -24.62
N PHE A 6 8.97 -7.47 -24.40
CA PHE A 6 9.30 -8.56 -23.47
C PHE A 6 8.67 -8.34 -22.09
N ILE A 7 8.83 -7.13 -21.56
CA ILE A 7 8.41 -6.77 -20.21
C ILE A 7 6.89 -6.74 -20.07
N LYS A 8 6.20 -6.23 -21.10
CA LYS A 8 4.73 -6.25 -21.16
C LYS A 8 4.16 -7.67 -21.12
N LYS A 9 4.91 -8.67 -21.56
CA LYS A 9 4.46 -10.07 -21.58
C LYS A 9 4.94 -10.87 -20.37
N ILE A 10 6.19 -10.66 -19.93
CA ILE A 10 6.78 -11.43 -18.82
C ILE A 10 6.16 -11.12 -17.46
N ILE A 11 5.81 -9.85 -17.20
CA ILE A 11 5.23 -9.44 -15.92
C ILE A 11 3.84 -10.08 -15.70
N PRO A 12 2.91 -9.99 -16.67
CA PRO A 12 1.63 -10.70 -16.55
C PRO A 12 1.79 -12.22 -16.43
N ALA A 13 2.71 -12.83 -17.20
CA ALA A 13 2.96 -14.26 -17.10
C ALA A 13 3.46 -14.67 -15.70
N PHE A 14 4.39 -13.90 -15.12
CA PHE A 14 4.85 -14.11 -13.75
C PHE A 14 3.74 -13.93 -12.72
N SER A 15 2.94 -12.87 -12.86
CA SER A 15 1.79 -12.59 -11.97
C SER A 15 0.76 -13.70 -12.02
N GLN A 16 0.49 -14.26 -13.19
CA GLN A 16 -0.39 -15.42 -13.34
C GLN A 16 0.13 -16.63 -12.56
N GLU A 17 1.40 -17.01 -12.77
CA GLU A 17 2.03 -18.11 -12.04
C GLU A 17 2.03 -17.87 -10.51
N TYR A 18 2.16 -16.61 -10.07
CA TYR A 18 2.05 -16.20 -8.67
C TYR A 18 0.63 -16.38 -8.13
N VAL A 19 -0.39 -15.90 -8.85
CA VAL A 19 -1.80 -16.01 -8.46
C VAL A 19 -2.26 -17.46 -8.39
N GLU A 20 -1.92 -18.28 -9.38
CA GLU A 20 -2.28 -19.70 -9.40
C GLU A 20 -1.77 -20.42 -8.14
N ARG A 21 -0.53 -20.14 -7.73
CA ARG A 21 0.06 -20.69 -6.51
C ARG A 21 -0.50 -20.08 -5.24
N LEU A 22 -0.78 -18.78 -5.26
CA LEU A 22 -1.38 -18.08 -4.13
C LEU A 22 -2.74 -18.66 -3.77
N LEU A 23 -3.60 -18.86 -4.78
CA LEU A 23 -4.92 -19.44 -4.61
C LEU A 23 -4.87 -20.91 -4.19
N LEU A 24 -3.80 -21.63 -4.55
CA LEU A 24 -3.59 -23.01 -4.11
C LEU A 24 -3.09 -23.10 -2.65
N LEU A 25 -2.13 -22.24 -2.27
CA LEU A 25 -1.40 -22.36 -1.01
C LEU A 25 -1.97 -21.50 0.13
N TYR A 26 -2.52 -20.33 -0.20
CA TYR A 26 -2.98 -19.33 0.78
C TYR A 26 -4.34 -18.70 0.42
N PRO A 27 -5.37 -19.49 0.03
CA PRO A 27 -6.65 -18.94 -0.45
C PRO A 27 -7.36 -18.05 0.57
N GLU A 28 -7.47 -18.48 1.83
CA GLU A 28 -8.15 -17.70 2.85
C GLU A 28 -7.33 -16.48 3.28
N ALA A 29 -6.00 -16.61 3.40
CA ALA A 29 -5.16 -15.47 3.74
C ALA A 29 -5.22 -14.37 2.67
N TYR A 30 -5.25 -14.76 1.38
CA TYR A 30 -5.43 -13.82 0.28
C TYR A 30 -6.82 -13.18 0.29
N LYS A 31 -7.87 -13.96 0.56
CA LYS A 31 -9.24 -13.44 0.64
C LYS A 31 -9.40 -12.40 1.74
N GLU A 32 -8.76 -12.61 2.89
CA GLU A 32 -8.86 -11.71 4.03
C GLU A 32 -7.91 -10.50 3.92
N ASN A 33 -6.71 -10.71 3.37
CA ASN A 33 -5.61 -9.75 3.33
C ASN A 33 -4.93 -9.77 1.93
N PRO A 34 -5.65 -9.38 0.86
CA PRO A 34 -5.11 -9.43 -0.50
C PRO A 34 -3.84 -8.59 -0.68
N GLU A 35 -3.69 -7.53 0.11
CA GLU A 35 -2.55 -6.62 0.15
C GLU A 35 -1.23 -7.27 0.57
N ALA A 36 -1.29 -8.37 1.34
CA ALA A 36 -0.11 -9.12 1.73
C ALA A 36 0.55 -9.82 0.52
N PHE A 37 -0.15 -9.90 -0.61
CA PHE A 37 0.23 -10.61 -1.82
C PHE A 37 0.18 -9.68 -3.03
N PRO A 38 1.03 -8.63 -3.08
CA PRO A 38 0.93 -7.53 -4.02
C PRO A 38 0.90 -7.97 -5.48
N LEU A 39 1.70 -8.97 -5.85
CA LEU A 39 1.81 -9.44 -7.23
C LEU A 39 0.54 -10.12 -7.76
N ALA A 40 -0.48 -10.32 -6.92
CA ALA A 40 -1.80 -10.75 -7.35
C ALA A 40 -2.63 -9.62 -8.00
N ASN A 41 -2.29 -8.35 -7.73
CA ASN A 41 -2.90 -7.19 -8.35
C ASN A 41 -1.81 -6.19 -8.77
N LEU A 42 -1.51 -6.17 -10.07
CA LEU A 42 -0.46 -5.31 -10.63
C LEU A 42 -0.85 -3.83 -10.71
N LYS A 43 -2.12 -3.48 -10.45
CA LYS A 43 -2.60 -2.10 -10.53
C LYS A 43 -1.96 -1.26 -9.42
N GLY A 44 -1.36 -0.12 -9.79
CA GLY A 44 -0.70 0.76 -8.83
C GLY A 44 0.62 0.23 -8.27
N LEU A 45 1.12 -0.91 -8.75
CA LEU A 45 2.43 -1.42 -8.36
C LEU A 45 3.51 -0.90 -9.28
N ASP A 46 4.59 -0.45 -8.64
CA ASP A 46 5.82 -0.15 -9.35
C ASP A 46 6.67 -1.41 -9.45
N ILE A 47 6.75 -1.98 -10.65
CA ILE A 47 7.51 -3.21 -10.90
C ILE A 47 8.80 -2.85 -11.62
N TYR A 48 9.89 -3.30 -11.03
CA TYR A 48 11.23 -3.11 -11.53
C TYR A 48 11.74 -4.44 -12.06
N LEU A 49 12.36 -4.41 -13.22
CA LEU A 49 13.18 -5.52 -13.69
C LEU A 49 14.61 -5.05 -13.71
N VAL A 50 15.46 -5.77 -12.98
CA VAL A 50 16.86 -5.42 -12.84
C VAL A 50 17.71 -6.57 -13.34
N LYS A 51 18.50 -6.28 -14.37
CA LYS A 51 19.57 -7.13 -14.88
C LYS A 51 20.74 -7.10 -13.91
N THR A 52 21.23 -8.26 -13.47
CA THR A 52 22.42 -8.32 -12.60
C THR A 52 23.46 -9.25 -13.22
N ASP A 53 24.54 -8.68 -13.76
CA ASP A 53 25.70 -9.49 -14.14
C ASP A 53 26.61 -9.64 -12.92
N GLN A 54 26.61 -10.82 -12.31
CA GLN A 54 27.46 -11.12 -11.16
C GLN A 54 28.95 -11.28 -11.53
N ARG A 55 29.29 -11.44 -12.82
CA ARG A 55 30.65 -11.83 -13.22
C ARG A 55 31.55 -10.65 -13.54
N ILE A 56 31.04 -9.50 -13.93
CA ILE A 56 31.88 -8.36 -14.29
C ILE A 56 31.17 -7.03 -14.01
N LEU A 57 31.71 -6.22 -13.09
CA LEU A 57 31.40 -4.80 -12.91
C LEU A 57 31.92 -3.96 -14.11
N THR A 58 31.58 -4.31 -15.35
CA THR A 58 31.97 -3.53 -16.55
C THR A 58 30.89 -3.40 -17.62
N SER A 59 29.66 -3.85 -17.40
CA SER A 59 28.59 -3.63 -18.39
C SER A 59 27.26 -3.26 -17.76
N ASN A 60 26.63 -2.29 -18.42
CA ASN A 60 25.52 -1.46 -18.00
C ASN A 60 24.38 -2.25 -17.32
N PHE A 61 23.96 -1.77 -16.14
CA PHE A 61 22.70 -2.18 -15.53
C PHE A 61 21.54 -1.62 -16.34
N PHE A 62 20.41 -2.32 -16.38
CA PHE A 62 19.18 -1.76 -16.92
C PHE A 62 18.08 -1.90 -15.87
N VAL A 63 17.52 -0.77 -15.45
CA VAL A 63 16.29 -0.72 -14.67
C VAL A 63 15.18 -0.45 -15.67
N ILE A 64 14.23 -1.38 -15.79
CA ILE A 64 12.99 -1.07 -16.48
C ILE A 64 11.90 -0.76 -15.47
N LEU A 65 11.35 0.45 -15.62
CA LEU A 65 10.32 1.05 -14.78
C LEU A 65 8.93 0.70 -15.34
N ASN A 66 8.11 -0.01 -14.57
CA ASN A 66 6.66 -0.09 -14.81
C ASN A 66 5.93 0.54 -13.63
N LEU A 67 5.51 1.80 -13.76
CA LEU A 67 4.82 2.53 -12.69
C LEU A 67 3.31 2.35 -12.84
N GLY A 68 2.69 1.39 -12.14
CA GLY A 68 1.28 1.31 -11.72
C GLY A 68 0.11 1.60 -12.70
N THR A 69 0.40 2.04 -13.92
CA THR A 69 -0.47 2.66 -14.94
C THR A 69 -0.28 2.00 -16.31
N GLY A 70 0.64 1.03 -16.41
CA GLY A 70 0.99 0.36 -17.66
C GLY A 70 1.96 1.16 -18.55
N ILE A 71 2.53 2.25 -18.05
CA ILE A 71 3.51 3.06 -18.78
C ILE A 71 4.92 2.56 -18.44
N ILE A 72 5.64 2.09 -19.48
CA ILE A 72 7.06 1.75 -19.38
C ILE A 72 7.86 3.03 -19.59
N HIS A 73 8.38 3.58 -18.50
CA HIS A 73 8.95 4.93 -18.50
C HIS A 73 10.29 4.99 -19.24
N ASP A 74 11.30 4.20 -18.89
CA ASP A 74 12.49 4.03 -19.73
C ASP A 74 13.42 2.92 -19.22
N VAL A 75 14.43 2.61 -20.04
CA VAL A 75 15.58 1.77 -19.71
C VAL A 75 16.65 2.68 -19.12
N TRP A 76 16.91 2.58 -17.82
CA TRP A 76 17.92 3.42 -17.15
C TRP A 76 19.20 2.64 -16.87
N GLU A 77 20.32 3.22 -17.31
CA GLU A 77 21.66 2.70 -17.02
C GLU A 77 22.19 3.25 -15.70
N LEU A 78 22.64 2.35 -14.81
CA LEU A 78 23.24 2.75 -13.53
C LEU A 78 24.51 3.57 -13.78
N PRO A 79 24.61 4.80 -13.26
CA PRO A 79 25.82 5.59 -13.37
C PRO A 79 27.02 4.89 -12.71
N ASN A 80 28.18 4.96 -13.36
CA ASN A 80 29.44 4.39 -12.86
C ASN A 80 29.80 4.86 -11.44
N SER A 81 29.33 6.03 -11.02
CA SER A 81 29.54 6.58 -9.67
C SER A 81 28.94 5.73 -8.56
N TYR A 82 27.90 4.92 -8.84
CA TYR A 82 27.28 4.05 -7.84
C TYR A 82 28.07 2.76 -7.58
N TYR A 83 28.91 2.35 -8.53
CA TYR A 83 29.63 1.08 -8.43
C TYR A 83 30.65 1.07 -7.28
N SER A 84 31.16 2.24 -6.87
CA SER A 84 32.04 2.35 -5.71
C SER A 84 31.34 1.98 -4.39
N ASP A 85 30.01 2.12 -4.35
CA ASP A 85 29.21 1.86 -3.16
C ASP A 85 28.85 0.38 -3.02
N PHE A 86 28.90 -0.40 -4.12
CA PHE A 86 28.55 -1.82 -4.13
C PHE A 86 29.30 -2.65 -3.08
N LYS A 87 30.58 -2.32 -2.82
CA LYS A 87 31.43 -2.98 -1.81
C LYS A 87 30.86 -2.91 -0.38
N HIS A 88 29.90 -2.02 -0.14
CA HIS A 88 29.23 -1.86 1.15
C HIS A 88 27.99 -2.74 1.31
N PHE A 89 27.64 -3.53 0.30
CA PHE A 89 26.48 -4.41 0.30
C PHE A 89 26.92 -5.86 0.16
N SER A 90 26.30 -6.75 0.95
CA SER A 90 26.53 -8.19 0.87
C SER A 90 25.83 -8.84 -0.31
N GLU A 91 24.70 -8.26 -0.74
CA GLU A 91 23.84 -8.80 -1.78
C GLU A 91 23.54 -7.76 -2.85
N SER A 92 23.48 -8.19 -4.11
CA SER A 92 23.15 -7.32 -5.25
C SER A 92 21.77 -6.68 -5.12
N HIS A 93 20.80 -7.40 -4.54
CA HIS A 93 19.45 -6.90 -4.31
C HIS A 93 19.42 -5.68 -3.37
N ASP A 94 20.23 -5.68 -2.32
CA ASP A 94 20.26 -4.59 -1.34
C ASP A 94 20.89 -3.33 -1.93
N PHE A 95 21.96 -3.50 -2.71
CA PHE A 95 22.56 -2.40 -3.47
C PHE A 95 21.58 -1.78 -4.47
N ILE A 96 20.89 -2.62 -5.23
CA ILE A 96 19.88 -2.17 -6.22
C ILE A 96 18.76 -1.41 -5.51
N SER A 97 18.29 -1.93 -4.37
CA SER A 97 17.29 -1.26 -3.52
C SER A 97 17.76 0.12 -3.06
N PHE A 98 19.00 0.22 -2.61
CA PHE A 98 19.61 1.49 -2.19
C PHE A 98 19.65 2.51 -3.34
N VAL A 99 20.14 2.12 -4.51
CA VAL A 99 20.23 3.02 -5.66
C VAL A 99 18.85 3.51 -6.08
N LEU A 100 17.90 2.57 -6.25
CA LEU A 100 16.54 2.91 -6.70
C LEU A 100 15.82 3.80 -5.69
N ASN A 101 16.07 3.61 -4.40
CA ASN A 101 15.58 4.51 -3.38
C ASN A 101 16.16 5.92 -3.50
N LYS A 102 17.47 6.01 -3.72
CA LYS A 102 18.18 7.30 -3.76
C LYS A 102 17.84 8.13 -5.01
N GLU A 103 17.73 7.49 -6.18
CA GLU A 103 17.48 8.18 -7.45
C GLU A 103 16.00 8.49 -7.69
N PHE A 104 15.12 7.58 -7.26
CA PHE A 104 13.70 7.63 -7.65
C PHE A 104 12.74 7.58 -6.44
N GLY A 105 13.24 7.52 -5.21
CA GLY A 105 12.40 7.42 -4.01
C GLY A 105 11.74 6.05 -3.82
N ILE A 106 12.15 5.04 -4.59
CA ILE A 106 11.52 3.72 -4.63
C ILE A 106 11.86 2.93 -3.37
N LYS A 107 10.85 2.39 -2.69
CA LYS A 107 11.06 1.63 -1.43
C LYS A 107 10.81 0.14 -1.58
N ASN A 108 9.99 -0.26 -2.56
CA ASN A 108 9.53 -1.64 -2.71
C ASN A 108 9.86 -2.17 -4.10
N ILE A 109 10.75 -3.15 -4.17
CA ILE A 109 11.12 -3.84 -5.40
C ILE A 109 10.49 -5.23 -5.38
N TYR A 110 9.67 -5.52 -6.38
CA TYR A 110 8.88 -6.75 -6.42
C TYR A 110 9.51 -7.86 -7.26
N LEU A 111 10.42 -7.54 -8.17
CA LEU A 111 11.07 -8.51 -9.04
C LEU A 111 12.53 -8.13 -9.30
N VAL A 112 13.45 -9.07 -9.15
CA VAL A 112 14.85 -8.96 -9.59
C VAL A 112 15.19 -10.31 -10.16
N SER A 113 15.62 -10.38 -11.42
CA SER A 113 15.94 -11.69 -11.97
C SER A 113 16.89 -11.70 -13.16
N ASN A 114 17.85 -12.61 -13.08
CA ASN A 114 18.85 -12.85 -14.11
C ASN A 114 18.32 -13.71 -15.27
N PHE A 115 17.12 -14.33 -15.15
CA PHE A 115 16.59 -15.12 -16.27
C PHE A 115 16.26 -14.23 -17.46
N VAL A 116 15.75 -13.03 -17.17
CA VAL A 116 15.43 -11.99 -18.16
C VAL A 116 16.67 -11.62 -18.97
N ASP A 117 17.86 -11.72 -18.37
CA ASP A 117 19.11 -11.35 -19.00
C ASP A 117 19.39 -12.19 -20.24
N ASN A 118 19.13 -13.50 -20.21
CA ASN A 118 19.40 -14.37 -21.35
C ASN A 118 18.58 -13.97 -22.59
N TYR A 119 17.33 -13.57 -22.40
CA TYR A 119 16.51 -13.06 -23.50
C TYR A 119 17.01 -11.69 -23.95
N LEU A 120 17.24 -10.77 -23.00
CA LEU A 120 17.65 -9.39 -23.32
C LEU A 120 19.05 -9.27 -23.95
N ILE A 121 19.94 -10.24 -23.76
CA ILE A 121 21.27 -10.28 -24.43
C ILE A 121 21.25 -11.03 -25.77
N GLY A 122 20.08 -11.45 -26.24
CA GLY A 122 19.94 -12.18 -27.50
C GLY A 122 20.48 -13.61 -27.47
N ALA A 123 20.65 -14.22 -26.29
CA ALA A 123 21.12 -15.61 -26.18
C ALA A 123 20.13 -16.64 -26.78
N TRP A 124 18.91 -16.19 -27.07
CA TRP A 124 17.83 -16.98 -27.66
C TRP A 124 17.62 -16.71 -29.17
N GLY A 125 18.51 -15.93 -29.81
CA GLY A 125 18.41 -15.63 -31.23
C GLY A 125 17.05 -15.05 -31.62
N ASP A 126 16.42 -15.64 -32.65
CA ASP A 126 15.14 -15.19 -33.20
C ASP A 126 13.90 -15.70 -32.42
N THR A 127 14.08 -16.28 -31.23
CA THR A 127 12.97 -16.80 -30.42
C THR A 127 12.02 -15.67 -30.02
N SER A 128 10.73 -15.86 -30.27
CA SER A 128 9.71 -14.89 -29.86
C SER A 128 9.61 -14.79 -28.33
N VAL A 129 9.10 -13.66 -27.81
CA VAL A 129 8.88 -13.48 -26.37
C VAL A 129 7.95 -14.58 -25.82
N GLU A 130 6.90 -14.91 -26.54
CA GLU A 130 5.92 -15.92 -26.17
C GLU A 130 6.54 -17.31 -26.05
N GLU A 131 7.31 -17.72 -27.05
CA GLU A 131 7.99 -19.00 -27.08
C GLU A 131 9.04 -19.11 -25.96
N TYR A 132 9.74 -18.00 -25.68
CA TYR A 132 10.63 -17.93 -24.53
C TYR A 132 9.87 -18.11 -23.20
N ILE A 133 8.76 -17.40 -23.01
CA ILE A 133 7.94 -17.49 -21.79
C ILE A 133 7.44 -18.91 -21.59
N ASP A 134 6.92 -19.55 -22.64
CA ASP A 134 6.41 -20.92 -22.58
C ASP A 134 7.51 -21.91 -22.21
N THR A 135 8.68 -21.79 -22.85
CA THR A 135 9.85 -22.63 -22.56
C THR A 135 10.34 -22.44 -21.13
N GLN A 136 10.23 -21.24 -20.57
CA GLN A 136 10.66 -20.91 -19.21
C GLN A 136 9.55 -21.04 -18.17
N LYS A 137 8.38 -21.59 -18.53
CA LYS A 137 7.20 -21.61 -17.64
C LYS A 137 7.46 -22.28 -16.28
N GLU A 138 8.13 -23.43 -16.26
CA GLU A 138 8.47 -24.10 -15.00
C GLU A 138 9.36 -23.23 -14.10
N TRP A 139 10.35 -22.57 -14.70
CA TRP A 139 11.26 -21.68 -13.98
C TRP A 139 10.55 -20.42 -13.47
N LEU A 140 9.70 -19.80 -14.29
CA LEU A 140 8.84 -18.70 -13.87
C LEU A 140 7.96 -19.10 -12.71
N GLY A 141 7.37 -20.30 -12.78
CA GLY A 141 6.59 -20.88 -11.72
C GLY A 141 7.36 -21.08 -10.41
N TYR A 142 8.59 -21.58 -10.50
CA TYR A 142 9.49 -21.69 -9.34
C TYR A 142 9.78 -20.33 -8.70
N MET A 143 10.14 -19.33 -9.51
CA MET A 143 10.44 -17.99 -9.03
C MET A 143 9.22 -17.29 -8.41
N ALA A 144 8.04 -17.47 -9.02
CA ALA A 144 6.78 -16.98 -8.49
C ALA A 144 6.47 -17.60 -7.12
N ARG A 145 6.73 -18.89 -6.95
CA ARG A 145 6.62 -19.58 -5.66
C ARG A 145 7.56 -19.00 -4.60
N GLU A 146 8.84 -18.82 -4.92
CA GLU A 146 9.82 -18.30 -3.96
C GLU A 146 9.47 -16.87 -3.50
N LYS A 147 8.99 -16.05 -4.44
CA LYS A 147 8.48 -14.71 -4.13
C LYS A 147 7.23 -14.78 -3.24
N LEU A 148 6.27 -15.63 -3.58
CA LEU A 148 5.07 -15.88 -2.76
C LEU A 148 5.44 -16.33 -1.34
N LEU A 149 6.40 -17.25 -1.19
CA LEU A 149 6.87 -17.69 0.12
C LEU A 149 7.54 -16.58 0.92
N THR A 150 8.20 -15.64 0.25
CA THR A 150 8.79 -14.46 0.90
C THR A 150 7.69 -13.52 1.40
N ASP A 151 6.67 -13.26 0.58
CA ASP A 151 5.54 -12.40 0.96
C ASP A 151 4.71 -13.05 2.08
N ALA A 152 4.44 -14.36 1.98
CA ALA A 152 3.78 -15.14 3.03
C ALA A 152 4.58 -15.14 4.34
N ARG A 153 5.92 -15.28 4.29
CA ARG A 153 6.77 -15.19 5.49
C ARG A 153 6.75 -13.80 6.10
N LYS A 154 6.77 -12.75 5.29
CA LYS A 154 6.63 -11.37 5.78
C LYS A 154 5.28 -11.17 6.46
N PHE A 155 4.20 -11.66 5.85
CA PHE A 155 2.87 -11.63 6.43
C PHE A 155 2.79 -12.41 7.75
N ILE A 156 3.27 -13.65 7.79
CA ILE A 156 3.29 -14.49 9.00
C ILE A 156 4.16 -13.85 10.09
N GLY A 157 5.32 -13.31 9.73
CA GLY A 157 6.17 -12.58 10.67
C GLY A 157 5.44 -11.36 11.23
N HIS A 158 4.78 -10.60 10.37
CA HIS A 158 4.03 -9.41 10.71
C HIS A 158 2.87 -9.69 11.68
N ILE A 159 2.04 -10.71 11.42
CA ILE A 159 0.90 -11.03 12.32
C ILE A 159 1.32 -11.60 13.68
N ASN A 160 2.59 -12.00 13.84
CA ASN A 160 3.14 -12.57 15.06
C ASN A 160 4.02 -11.59 15.87
N LEU A 161 4.19 -10.33 15.42
CA LEU A 161 4.99 -9.35 16.15
C LEU A 161 4.21 -8.73 17.33
N PRO A 162 4.86 -8.54 18.50
CA PRO A 162 4.26 -7.81 19.61
C PRO A 162 4.09 -6.33 19.27
N SER A 163 3.00 -5.73 19.75
CA SER A 163 2.53 -4.37 19.42
C SER A 163 3.57 -3.24 19.62
N SER A 164 4.63 -3.48 20.39
CA SER A 164 5.70 -2.50 20.67
C SER A 164 6.71 -2.29 19.54
N TYR A 165 6.74 -3.16 18.53
CA TYR A 165 7.68 -3.08 17.40
C TYR A 165 7.37 -1.95 16.39
N TYR A 166 6.10 -1.54 16.31
CA TYR A 166 5.59 -0.64 15.27
C TYR A 166 5.86 0.86 15.49
N ALA A 167 6.49 1.23 16.59
CA ALA A 167 6.75 2.63 16.95
C ALA A 167 7.91 3.29 16.15
N LYS A 168 8.66 2.56 15.31
CA LYS A 168 9.89 3.08 14.66
C LYS A 168 9.95 3.07 13.12
N ASP A 169 9.04 2.38 12.41
CA ASP A 169 9.20 2.13 10.95
C ASP A 169 7.87 2.18 10.16
N ALA A 170 6.90 2.98 10.60
CA ALA A 170 5.51 3.01 10.13
C ALA A 170 5.26 3.58 8.70
N PHE A 171 6.28 3.69 7.84
CA PHE A 171 6.17 4.36 6.53
C PHE A 171 6.27 3.41 5.31
N LYS A 172 6.33 2.08 5.52
CA LYS A 172 6.85 1.13 4.50
C LYS A 172 5.80 0.43 3.62
N TYR A 173 4.49 0.50 3.89
CA TYR A 173 3.47 -0.30 3.19
C TYR A 173 2.15 0.46 3.11
N ALA A 174 1.49 0.49 1.93
CA ALA A 174 0.30 1.30 1.63
C ALA A 174 -0.79 0.48 0.92
N TYR A 175 -1.99 0.30 1.49
CA TYR A 175 -3.14 -0.45 0.94
C TYR A 175 -4.49 -0.11 1.62
N SER A 176 -5.21 0.89 1.09
CA SER A 176 -6.61 1.17 1.43
C SER A 176 -7.52 1.10 0.19
N ASP A 177 -8.67 0.42 0.32
CA ASP A 177 -9.73 0.31 -0.69
C ASP A 177 -10.54 1.63 -0.89
N LEU A 178 -10.25 2.68 -0.13
CA LEU A 178 -10.92 3.98 -0.18
C LEU A 178 -9.91 5.08 -0.53
N ASP A 179 -10.09 5.70 -1.68
CA ASP A 179 -9.30 6.86 -2.14
C ASP A 179 -9.75 8.13 -1.41
N PHE A 180 -9.12 8.46 -0.28
CA PHE A 180 -9.46 9.65 0.51
C PHE A 180 -9.01 10.98 -0.10
N GLU A 181 -8.24 10.97 -1.20
CA GLU A 181 -7.71 12.19 -1.83
C GLU A 181 -8.80 13.21 -2.20
N PRO A 182 -9.95 12.82 -2.78
CA PRO A 182 -11.05 13.76 -3.06
C PRO A 182 -11.67 14.32 -1.77
N ILE A 183 -11.80 13.49 -0.74
CA ILE A 183 -12.37 13.89 0.56
C ILE A 183 -11.45 14.89 1.26
N ILE A 184 -10.14 14.62 1.29
CA ILE A 184 -9.12 15.52 1.86
C ILE A 184 -9.23 16.90 1.20
N LYS A 185 -9.31 16.94 -0.14
CA LYS A 185 -9.46 18.20 -0.90
C LYS A 185 -10.76 18.93 -0.60
N MET A 186 -11.87 18.21 -0.43
CA MET A 186 -13.17 18.81 -0.10
C MET A 186 -13.18 19.43 1.30
N VAL A 187 -12.64 18.72 2.29
CA VAL A 187 -12.61 19.16 3.69
C VAL A 187 -11.66 20.36 3.85
N ASN A 188 -10.54 20.37 3.12
CA ASN A 188 -9.54 21.44 3.07
C ASN A 188 -9.14 21.91 4.49
N ASP A 189 -8.70 20.95 5.30
CA ASP A 189 -8.27 21.14 6.68
C ASP A 189 -7.02 20.30 6.95
N SER A 190 -5.95 20.94 7.42
CA SER A 190 -4.64 20.30 7.59
C SER A 190 -4.61 19.27 8.71
N ASP A 191 -5.41 19.47 9.77
CA ASP A 191 -5.46 18.54 10.90
C ASP A 191 -6.27 17.29 10.51
N PHE A 192 -7.31 17.45 9.70
CA PHE A 192 -8.03 16.35 9.10
C PHE A 192 -7.13 15.53 8.16
N GLU A 193 -6.45 16.21 7.23
CA GLU A 193 -5.50 15.58 6.30
C GLU A 193 -4.42 14.78 7.06
N TYR A 194 -3.83 15.40 8.09
CA TYR A 194 -2.83 14.75 8.93
C TYR A 194 -3.40 13.48 9.59
N ALA A 195 -4.53 13.59 10.29
CA ALA A 195 -5.12 12.48 11.02
C ALA A 195 -5.58 11.33 10.12
N ILE A 196 -6.16 11.62 8.95
CA ILE A 196 -6.61 10.58 8.03
C ILE A 196 -5.42 9.88 7.36
N ASN A 197 -4.37 10.61 7.00
CA ASN A 197 -3.16 10.01 6.43
C ASN A 197 -2.41 9.14 7.45
N GLU A 198 -2.31 9.56 8.71
CA GLU A 198 -1.77 8.71 9.78
C GLU A 198 -2.61 7.45 9.98
N SER A 199 -3.93 7.58 9.91
CA SER A 199 -4.84 6.44 10.01
C SER A 199 -4.68 5.46 8.87
N LEU A 200 -4.66 5.95 7.63
CA LEU A 200 -4.47 5.12 6.44
C LEU A 200 -3.12 4.40 6.50
N ALA A 201 -2.04 5.10 6.84
CA ALA A 201 -0.74 4.47 7.05
C ALA A 201 -0.82 3.35 8.11
N ALA A 202 -1.43 3.59 9.27
CA ALA A 202 -1.60 2.57 10.29
C ALA A 202 -2.45 1.38 9.81
N TYR A 203 -3.50 1.65 9.03
CA TYR A 203 -4.40 0.65 8.47
C TYR A 203 -3.69 -0.25 7.45
N ASP A 204 -2.93 0.36 6.55
CA ASP A 204 -2.10 -0.29 5.54
C ASP A 204 -1.04 -1.21 6.16
N HIS A 205 -0.71 -0.93 7.41
CA HIS A 205 0.19 -1.69 8.26
C HIS A 205 -0.52 -2.69 9.18
N SER A 206 -1.81 -2.98 8.97
CA SER A 206 -2.66 -3.83 9.82
C SER A 206 -2.65 -3.45 11.32
N LEU A 207 -2.31 -2.20 11.65
CA LEU A 207 -2.33 -1.66 13.01
C LEU A 207 -3.73 -1.16 13.34
N TYR A 208 -4.71 -2.06 13.28
CA TYR A 208 -6.12 -1.69 13.33
C TYR A 208 -6.52 -0.96 14.63
N LEU A 209 -5.85 -1.23 15.75
CA LEU A 209 -6.04 -0.46 16.98
C LEU A 209 -5.66 1.02 16.78
N ALA A 210 -4.44 1.27 16.30
CA ALA A 210 -3.94 2.63 16.05
C ALA A 210 -4.73 3.31 14.93
N ALA A 211 -4.98 2.59 13.83
CA ALA A 211 -5.75 3.08 12.70
C ALA A 211 -7.16 3.49 13.11
N THR A 212 -7.84 2.70 13.95
CA THR A 212 -9.19 3.01 14.44
C THR A 212 -9.18 4.22 15.38
N ALA A 213 -8.14 4.37 16.21
CA ALA A 213 -7.99 5.53 17.08
C ALA A 213 -7.77 6.82 16.27
N THR A 214 -6.85 6.81 15.31
CA THR A 214 -6.56 7.98 14.46
C THR A 214 -7.68 8.26 13.44
N ALA A 215 -8.37 7.23 12.93
CA ALA A 215 -9.60 7.41 12.15
C ALA A 215 -10.67 8.12 12.99
N GLY A 216 -10.78 7.74 14.26
CA GLY A 216 -11.65 8.41 15.22
C GLY A 216 -11.30 9.87 15.44
N THR A 217 -10.01 10.23 15.42
CA THR A 217 -9.54 11.63 15.44
C THR A 217 -9.88 12.35 14.15
N ALA A 218 -9.64 11.75 12.98
CA ALA A 218 -10.01 12.33 11.69
C ALA A 218 -11.52 12.61 11.61
N MET A 219 -12.35 11.69 12.11
CA MET A 219 -13.80 11.89 12.21
C MET A 219 -14.16 13.04 13.14
N GLU A 220 -13.47 13.19 14.27
CA GLU A 220 -13.66 14.31 15.21
C GLU A 220 -13.34 15.65 14.54
N THR A 221 -12.19 15.73 13.85
CA THR A 221 -11.76 16.93 13.13
C THR A 221 -12.73 17.29 12.01
N LEU A 222 -13.20 16.31 11.23
CA LEU A 222 -14.22 16.52 10.20
C LEU A 222 -15.50 17.12 10.80
N ILE A 223 -15.99 16.58 11.92
CA ILE A 223 -17.21 17.08 12.56
C ILE A 223 -17.00 18.51 13.07
N LYS A 224 -15.86 18.80 13.71
CA LYS A 224 -15.51 20.17 14.15
C LYS A 224 -15.50 21.14 12.97
N ARG A 225 -14.88 20.75 11.87
CA ARG A 225 -14.81 21.55 10.65
C ARG A 225 -16.19 21.87 10.08
N ILE A 226 -17.07 20.86 9.99
CA ILE A 226 -18.46 21.05 9.57
C ILE A 226 -19.19 22.02 10.52
N LEU A 227 -19.03 21.85 11.83
CA LEU A 227 -19.65 22.71 12.83
C LEU A 227 -19.18 24.17 12.76
N GLU A 228 -17.89 24.41 12.45
CA GLU A 228 -17.37 25.74 12.18
C GLU A 228 -18.02 26.39 10.96
N LEU A 229 -18.16 25.64 9.87
CA LEU A 229 -18.80 26.11 8.63
C LEU A 229 -20.30 26.42 8.83
N GLU A 230 -20.95 25.71 9.75
CA GLU A 230 -22.33 25.97 10.18
C GLU A 230 -22.46 27.06 11.26
N ASN A 231 -21.42 27.86 11.51
CA ASN A 231 -21.40 28.91 12.53
C ASN A 231 -21.71 28.41 13.97
N SER A 232 -21.38 27.14 14.25
CA SER A 232 -21.49 26.52 15.57
C SER A 232 -20.13 25.94 15.99
N PRO A 233 -19.05 26.73 16.06
CA PRO A 233 -17.72 26.23 16.41
C PRO A 233 -17.69 25.59 17.79
N VAL A 234 -16.77 24.65 17.99
CA VAL A 234 -16.50 24.02 19.29
C VAL A 234 -15.46 24.85 20.01
N SER A 235 -15.78 25.33 21.22
CA SER A 235 -14.80 26.09 22.01
C SER A 235 -13.75 25.17 22.65
N GLU A 236 -12.57 25.70 22.99
CA GLU A 236 -11.47 24.91 23.59
C GLU A 236 -11.85 24.22 24.92
N ASN A 237 -12.86 24.73 25.62
CA ASN A 237 -13.32 24.21 26.91
C ASN A 237 -14.48 23.20 26.77
N GLU A 238 -14.96 22.95 25.54
CA GLU A 238 -16.07 22.05 25.29
C GLU A 238 -15.59 20.60 25.07
N THR A 239 -16.43 19.66 25.50
CA THR A 239 -16.18 18.23 25.31
C THR A 239 -16.13 17.89 23.82
N THR A 240 -15.02 17.30 23.38
CA THR A 240 -14.82 16.89 21.98
C THR A 240 -15.14 15.42 21.74
N GLU A 241 -15.79 14.76 22.71
CA GLU A 241 -16.27 13.39 22.54
C GLU A 241 -17.22 13.31 21.34
N LEU A 242 -16.98 12.31 20.47
CA LEU A 242 -17.75 12.12 19.24
C LEU A 242 -19.26 12.11 19.47
N GLY A 243 -19.72 11.57 20.60
CA GLY A 243 -21.15 11.54 20.93
C GLY A 243 -21.78 12.92 21.08
N GLU A 244 -21.07 13.85 21.74
CA GLU A 244 -21.55 15.21 21.95
C GLU A 244 -21.50 16.02 20.64
N LEU A 245 -20.38 15.92 19.91
CA LEU A 245 -20.21 16.55 18.61
C LEU A 245 -21.28 16.10 17.60
N THR A 246 -21.57 14.80 17.58
CA THR A 246 -22.63 14.21 16.75
C THR A 246 -24.03 14.69 17.18
N GLY A 247 -24.24 14.90 18.48
CA GLY A 247 -25.43 15.54 19.02
C GLY A 247 -25.62 16.96 18.50
N ARG A 248 -24.54 17.74 18.38
CA ARG A 248 -24.56 19.10 17.83
C ARG A 248 -24.88 19.13 16.35
N LEU A 249 -24.22 18.29 15.54
CA LEU A 249 -24.55 18.16 14.10
C LEU A 249 -26.03 17.84 13.86
N ARG A 250 -26.65 17.08 14.77
CA ARG A 250 -28.08 16.78 14.69
C ARG A 250 -28.95 17.99 15.02
N LYS A 251 -28.53 18.85 15.95
CA LYS A 251 -29.24 20.09 16.33
C LYS A 251 -29.13 21.15 15.24
N THR A 252 -28.01 21.19 14.50
CA THR A 252 -27.82 22.07 13.32
C THR A 252 -28.48 21.51 12.05
N GLU A 253 -29.22 20.40 12.14
CA GLU A 253 -29.90 19.73 11.02
C GLU A 253 -29.00 19.26 9.86
N VAL A 254 -27.67 19.33 10.02
CA VAL A 254 -26.69 18.84 9.04
C VAL A 254 -26.86 17.35 8.77
N ILE A 255 -27.11 16.59 9.84
CA ILE A 255 -27.25 15.14 9.77
C ILE A 255 -28.65 14.67 10.20
N ASN A 256 -29.12 13.59 9.60
CA ASN A 256 -30.39 12.98 9.96
C ASN A 256 -30.26 12.00 11.16
N ARG A 257 -31.38 11.42 11.65
CA ARG A 257 -31.35 10.44 12.75
C ARG A 257 -30.58 9.16 12.41
N ARG A 258 -30.61 8.72 11.15
CA ARG A 258 -29.88 7.55 10.66
C ARG A 258 -28.39 7.82 10.65
N ASP A 259 -27.97 8.97 10.13
CA ASP A 259 -26.57 9.40 10.11
C ASP A 259 -26.01 9.48 11.54
N LYS A 260 -26.78 10.09 12.46
CA LYS A 260 -26.45 10.11 13.90
C LYS A 260 -26.12 8.72 14.43
N ARG A 261 -26.95 7.71 14.13
CA ARG A 261 -26.74 6.34 14.62
C ARG A 261 -25.48 5.70 14.03
N ARG A 262 -25.17 5.98 12.76
CA ARG A 262 -23.98 5.44 12.11
C ARG A 262 -22.71 6.06 12.66
N ILE A 263 -22.69 7.38 12.85
CA ILE A 263 -21.55 8.07 13.48
C ILE A 263 -21.36 7.60 14.92
N MET A 264 -22.44 7.41 15.69
CA MET A 264 -22.35 6.84 17.04
C MET A 264 -21.76 5.42 17.04
N LEU A 265 -22.11 4.59 16.05
CA LEU A 265 -21.50 3.26 15.90
C LEU A 265 -19.98 3.36 15.62
N ALA A 266 -19.55 4.29 14.76
CA ALA A 266 -18.13 4.56 14.54
C ALA A 266 -17.42 5.07 15.81
N ALA A 267 -18.09 5.89 16.61
CA ALA A 267 -17.59 6.35 17.91
C ALA A 267 -17.42 5.20 18.90
N ASP A 268 -18.35 4.23 18.92
CA ASP A 268 -18.22 3.03 19.74
C ASP A 268 -16.97 2.22 19.35
N PHE A 269 -16.68 2.07 18.05
CA PHE A 269 -15.45 1.42 17.59
C PHE A 269 -14.17 2.17 17.98
N ARG A 270 -14.18 3.51 17.91
CA ARG A 270 -13.07 4.34 18.46
C ARG A 270 -12.89 4.10 19.95
N ASN A 271 -13.97 4.06 20.71
CA ASN A 271 -13.92 3.84 22.16
C ASN A 271 -13.41 2.43 22.50
N LEU A 272 -13.81 1.42 21.72
CA LEU A 272 -13.27 0.05 21.82
C LEU A 272 -11.76 0.01 21.51
N ALA A 273 -11.27 0.91 20.66
CA ALA A 273 -9.85 1.07 20.38
C ALA A 273 -9.05 1.84 21.46
N SER A 274 -9.69 2.29 22.54
CA SER A 274 -8.99 2.94 23.66
C SER A 274 -8.19 1.93 24.50
N HIS A 275 -7.04 2.35 25.02
CA HIS A 275 -6.10 1.50 25.78
C HIS A 275 -6.67 0.79 27.01
N ALA A 276 -7.86 1.18 27.47
CA ALA A 276 -8.52 0.61 28.64
C ALA A 276 -9.29 -0.69 28.37
N ASN A 277 -9.57 -1.02 27.09
CA ASN A 277 -10.48 -2.10 26.75
C ASN A 277 -9.77 -3.41 26.37
N LYS A 278 -10.25 -4.54 26.90
CA LYS A 278 -9.80 -5.89 26.53
C LYS A 278 -10.52 -6.34 25.26
N GLY A 279 -9.80 -6.55 24.17
CA GLY A 279 -10.36 -7.03 22.90
C GLY A 279 -9.42 -6.76 21.73
N ARG A 280 -9.61 -7.46 20.61
CA ARG A 280 -8.86 -7.21 19.37
C ARG A 280 -9.72 -6.32 18.48
N VAL A 281 -9.21 -5.13 18.16
CA VAL A 281 -9.75 -4.31 17.07
C VAL A 281 -9.35 -4.97 15.74
N ILE A 282 -10.32 -5.17 14.87
CA ILE A 282 -10.15 -5.85 13.59
C ILE A 282 -10.24 -4.88 12.42
N ARG A 283 -9.78 -5.33 11.25
CA ARG A 283 -9.83 -4.59 9.98
C ARG A 283 -11.19 -3.95 9.69
N GLN A 284 -12.26 -4.68 9.97
CA GLN A 284 -13.62 -4.23 9.70
C GLN A 284 -14.05 -3.05 10.57
N ASP A 285 -13.54 -2.96 11.80
CA ASP A 285 -13.86 -1.87 12.74
C ASP A 285 -13.35 -0.54 12.19
N THR A 286 -12.11 -0.51 11.68
CA THR A 286 -11.53 0.69 11.05
C THR A 286 -12.25 1.05 9.75
N LYS A 287 -12.56 0.05 8.90
CA LYS A 287 -13.31 0.28 7.65
C LYS A 287 -14.66 0.94 7.89
N LEU A 288 -15.35 0.57 8.97
CA LEU A 288 -16.63 1.18 9.34
C LEU A 288 -16.46 2.67 9.66
N ILE A 289 -15.39 3.06 10.37
CA ILE A 289 -15.11 4.49 10.63
C ILE A 289 -14.81 5.22 9.32
N TYR A 290 -13.96 4.66 8.46
CA TYR A 290 -13.64 5.26 7.17
C TYR A 290 -14.87 5.50 6.30
N GLN A 291 -15.76 4.51 6.22
CA GLN A 291 -16.99 4.63 5.46
C GLN A 291 -17.87 5.77 5.99
N GLU A 292 -17.93 5.98 7.30
CA GLU A 292 -18.71 7.07 7.88
C GLU A 292 -18.04 8.45 7.73
N ILE A 293 -16.71 8.54 7.74
CA ILE A 293 -15.99 9.78 7.37
C ILE A 293 -16.34 10.15 5.93
N PHE A 294 -16.24 9.19 5.01
CA PHE A 294 -16.59 9.37 3.60
C PHE A 294 -18.04 9.83 3.42
N ASN A 295 -19.00 9.09 4.01
CA ASN A 295 -20.42 9.40 3.90
C ASN A 295 -20.73 10.79 4.46
N LEU A 296 -20.16 11.15 5.61
CA LEU A 296 -20.39 12.45 6.24
C LEU A 296 -19.84 13.59 5.37
N ALA A 297 -18.62 13.45 4.85
CA ALA A 297 -18.01 14.45 4.00
C ALA A 297 -18.80 14.65 2.69
N LEU A 298 -19.14 13.56 1.97
CA LEU A 298 -19.92 13.66 0.73
C LEU A 298 -21.31 14.29 0.98
N ASN A 299 -22.02 13.85 2.03
CA ASN A 299 -23.35 14.37 2.35
C ASN A 299 -23.35 15.86 2.73
N TYR A 300 -22.20 16.41 3.14
CA TYR A 300 -22.10 17.82 3.53
C TYR A 300 -21.54 18.69 2.40
N PHE A 301 -20.41 18.30 1.83
CA PHE A 301 -19.64 19.12 0.88
C PHE A 301 -20.07 18.96 -0.59
N GLU A 302 -20.75 17.86 -0.96
CA GLU A 302 -21.27 17.68 -2.33
C GLU A 302 -22.74 18.12 -2.52
N LYS A 303 -23.37 18.68 -1.47
CA LYS A 303 -24.69 19.30 -1.59
C LYS A 303 -24.62 20.58 -2.43
#